data_AF-A0A7S0GKY4-F1
#
_entry.id   AF-A0A7S0GKY4-F1
#
_cell.length_a   1.000
_cell.length_b   1.000
_cell.length_c   1.000
_cell.angle_alpha   90.00
_cell.angle_beta   90.00
_cell.angle_gamma   90.00
#
_symmetry.space_group_name_H-M   'P 1'
#
loop_
_entity.id
_entity.type
_entity.pdbx_description
1 polymer ?
#
loop_
_entity_poly.entity_id
_entity_poly.type
_entity_poly.pdbx_seq_one_letter_code
_entity_poly.pdbx_strand_id
1 'polypeptide(L)'
;AFNLVLVGPGALEVKLISAKMAEIVGDRCSIVSPPGEKFVQQCQRLMYGNGKDVKYPEGPKFVSTAADIGDALKAAQGIIITCEREGMGDSMVDTLLSNAPDVQHVCLLSCMGGRLRTAEESLQKKCASADVTLSIIRAGGLQGGGPGEVEGSQFGLSKYFDNTIIDLLEARTSMAFDKFTLGAKVTPGNPFPGPSRGLFGGASSSFAPSDTTTGRTAAAQALLTAIKMDTAIDISLSSEKGEMPPTAEEWNSLLSLSK
;
A
#
# COMPACT_ATOMS: atom_id res chain seq x y z
N ALA A 1 11.74 16.39 3.36
CA ALA A 1 10.44 15.73 3.20
C ALA A 1 10.36 15.27 1.76
N PHE A 2 10.23 13.97 1.52
CA PHE A 2 9.95 13.42 0.21
C PHE A 2 8.46 13.63 -0.12
N ASN A 3 8.13 14.07 -1.33
CA ASN A 3 6.73 14.31 -1.73
C ASN A 3 6.15 13.10 -2.46
N LEU A 4 5.10 12.51 -1.90
CA LEU A 4 4.44 11.30 -2.39
C LEU A 4 3.03 11.60 -2.89
N VAL A 5 2.66 10.99 -4.01
CA VAL A 5 1.27 10.90 -4.48
C VAL A 5 0.82 9.44 -4.48
N LEU A 6 -0.31 9.15 -3.85
CA LEU A 6 -0.92 7.83 -3.81
C LEU A 6 -2.18 7.82 -4.64
N VAL A 7 -2.25 6.89 -5.59
CA VAL A 7 -3.32 6.81 -6.58
C VAL A 7 -3.62 5.34 -6.94
N GLY A 8 -4.70 5.13 -7.67
CA GLY A 8 -5.06 3.82 -8.21
C GLY A 8 -6.35 3.24 -7.61
N PRO A 9 -6.96 2.28 -8.33
CA PRO A 9 -8.25 1.69 -7.97
C PRO A 9 -8.18 0.67 -6.82
N GLY A 10 -6.96 0.33 -6.38
CA GLY A 10 -6.71 -0.69 -5.37
C GLY A 10 -7.10 -0.31 -3.94
N ALA A 11 -6.71 -1.19 -3.01
CA ALA A 11 -7.06 -1.16 -1.60
C ALA A 11 -6.81 0.22 -0.97
N LEU A 12 -7.91 0.86 -0.56
CA LEU A 12 -7.87 2.17 0.10
C LEU A 12 -7.05 2.11 1.38
N GLU A 13 -7.16 1.02 2.13
CA GLU A 13 -6.46 0.83 3.39
C GLU A 13 -4.95 0.89 3.22
N VAL A 14 -4.38 0.31 2.15
CA VAL A 14 -2.94 0.38 1.89
C VAL A 14 -2.52 1.81 1.59
N LYS A 15 -3.32 2.57 0.81
CA LYS A 15 -3.06 3.99 0.58
C LYS A 15 -3.08 4.79 1.88
N LEU A 16 -4.07 4.56 2.74
CA LEU A 16 -4.18 5.25 4.03
C LEU A 16 -3.02 4.92 4.97
N ILE A 17 -2.62 3.65 5.06
CA ILE A 17 -1.48 3.22 5.89
C ILE A 17 -0.19 3.82 5.35
N SER A 18 0.10 3.69 4.05
CA SER A 18 1.29 4.27 3.44
C SER A 18 1.37 5.78 3.66
N ALA A 19 0.25 6.48 3.51
CA ALA A 19 0.20 7.92 3.71
C ALA A 19 0.45 8.33 5.17
N LYS A 20 -0.21 7.65 6.12
CA LYS A 20 -0.01 7.87 7.56
C LYS A 20 1.45 7.62 7.96
N MET A 21 2.04 6.51 7.51
CA MET A 21 3.42 6.15 7.83
C MET A 21 4.45 7.10 7.22
N ALA A 22 4.21 7.59 6.00
CA ALA A 22 5.08 8.59 5.37
C ALA A 22 5.11 9.90 6.17
N GLU A 23 3.95 10.41 6.58
CA GLU A 23 3.85 11.64 7.39
C GLU A 23 4.56 11.49 8.76
N ILE A 24 4.48 10.31 9.38
CA ILE A 24 5.18 10.02 10.65
C ILE A 24 6.70 10.18 10.53
N VAL A 25 7.28 9.81 9.37
CA VAL A 25 8.72 9.95 9.12
C VAL A 25 9.09 11.30 8.50
N GLY A 26 8.15 12.25 8.42
CA GLY A 26 8.37 13.62 7.96
C GLY A 26 8.31 13.82 6.44
N ASP A 27 7.76 12.86 5.71
CA ASP A 27 7.43 13.03 4.28
C ASP A 27 6.08 13.71 4.12
N ARG A 28 5.82 14.24 2.92
CA ARG A 28 4.53 14.86 2.58
C ARG A 28 3.77 13.98 1.62
N CYS A 29 2.48 13.84 1.88
CA CYS A 29 1.69 12.83 1.21
C CYS A 29 0.36 13.39 0.70
N SER A 30 0.07 13.15 -0.58
CA SER A 30 -1.23 13.45 -1.19
C SER A 30 -1.92 12.16 -1.64
N ILE A 31 -3.16 11.95 -1.22
CA ILE A 31 -3.99 10.82 -1.63
C ILE A 31 -5.01 11.31 -2.65
N VAL A 32 -4.95 10.76 -3.87
CA VAL A 32 -6.00 10.96 -4.88
C VAL A 32 -7.25 10.21 -4.45
N SER A 33 -8.35 10.94 -4.27
CA SER A 33 -9.59 10.44 -3.69
C SER A 33 -10.83 10.97 -4.41
N PRO A 34 -11.99 10.29 -4.27
CA PRO A 34 -13.27 10.85 -4.69
C PRO A 34 -13.56 12.16 -3.95
N PRO A 35 -14.25 13.12 -4.59
CA PRO A 35 -14.64 14.34 -3.91
C PRO A 35 -15.67 14.05 -2.81
N GLY A 36 -15.53 14.72 -1.67
CA GLY A 36 -16.56 14.72 -0.62
C GLY A 36 -15.99 14.74 0.79
N GLU A 37 -16.44 15.71 1.58
CA GLU A 37 -15.99 15.88 2.96
C GLU A 37 -16.25 14.64 3.83
N LYS A 38 -17.41 13.98 3.66
CA LYS A 38 -17.74 12.75 4.39
C LYS A 38 -16.75 11.62 4.12
N PHE A 39 -16.26 11.51 2.88
CA PHE A 39 -15.26 10.50 2.52
C PHE A 39 -13.94 10.78 3.22
N VAL A 40 -13.48 12.04 3.20
CA VAL A 40 -12.26 12.46 3.89
C VAL A 40 -12.37 12.24 5.40
N GLN A 41 -13.48 12.64 6.02
CA GLN A 41 -13.74 12.40 7.45
C GLN A 41 -13.72 10.90 7.79
N GLN A 42 -14.27 10.04 6.92
CA GLN A 42 -14.21 8.60 7.12
C GLN A 42 -12.77 8.07 7.06
N CYS A 43 -11.97 8.54 6.10
CA CYS A 43 -10.56 8.16 5.99
C CYS A 43 -9.75 8.62 7.22
N GLN A 44 -10.00 9.83 7.71
CA GLN A 44 -9.37 10.33 8.94
C GLN A 44 -9.74 9.48 10.17
N ARG A 45 -11.01 9.05 10.27
CA ARG A 45 -11.45 8.13 11.32
C ARG A 45 -10.77 6.78 11.24
N LEU A 46 -10.59 6.23 10.03
CA LEU A 46 -9.85 4.99 9.84
C LEU A 46 -8.40 5.14 10.30
N MET A 47 -7.70 6.21 9.89
CA MET A 47 -6.28 6.42 10.23
C MET A 47 -6.03 6.71 11.72
N TYR A 48 -6.90 7.51 12.36
CA TYR A 48 -6.60 8.13 13.65
C TYR A 48 -7.64 7.85 14.74
N GLY A 49 -8.75 7.18 14.40
CA GLY A 49 -9.79 6.79 15.34
C GLY A 49 -11.05 7.64 15.24
N ASN A 50 -12.11 7.15 15.88
CA ASN A 50 -13.41 7.80 15.94
C ASN A 50 -13.74 8.08 17.41
N GLY A 51 -13.74 9.35 17.80
CA GLY A 51 -14.06 9.78 19.15
C GLY A 51 -14.34 11.27 19.21
N LYS A 52 -15.19 11.69 20.16
CA LYS A 52 -15.60 13.10 20.31
C LYS A 52 -14.42 14.03 20.61
N ASP A 53 -13.36 13.50 21.21
CA ASP A 53 -12.16 14.24 21.62
C ASP A 53 -10.93 13.96 20.73
N VAL A 54 -11.10 13.20 19.63
CA VAL A 54 -9.98 12.90 18.72
C VAL A 54 -9.69 14.15 17.89
N LYS A 55 -8.56 14.80 18.17
CA LYS A 55 -7.98 15.80 17.27
C LYS A 55 -7.15 15.09 16.22
N TYR A 56 -7.61 15.15 14.97
CA TYR A 56 -6.85 14.65 13.84
C TYR A 56 -5.60 15.51 13.64
N PRO A 57 -4.41 14.92 13.42
CA PRO A 57 -3.30 15.68 12.86
C PRO A 57 -3.71 16.21 11.48
N GLU A 58 -3.01 17.21 10.94
CA GLU A 58 -3.26 17.69 9.57
C GLU A 58 -3.24 16.52 8.57
N GLY A 59 -2.28 15.61 8.76
CA GLY A 59 -2.24 14.32 8.06
C GLY A 59 -2.02 14.47 6.56
N PRO A 60 -2.18 13.38 5.80
CA PRO A 60 -2.03 13.42 4.35
C PRO A 60 -3.13 14.27 3.71
N LYS A 61 -2.77 15.03 2.66
CA LYS A 61 -3.70 15.85 1.91
C LYS A 61 -4.56 14.97 1.00
N PHE A 62 -5.88 15.07 1.12
CA PHE A 62 -6.80 14.45 0.17
C PHE A 62 -7.03 15.39 -1.01
N VAL A 63 -6.70 14.94 -2.22
CA VAL A 63 -6.87 15.71 -3.46
C VAL A 63 -7.89 15.01 -4.35
N SER A 64 -8.84 15.78 -4.87
CA SER A 64 -9.96 15.24 -5.67
C SER A 64 -10.31 16.06 -6.90
N THR A 65 -9.83 17.31 -7.00
CA THR A 65 -10.04 18.14 -8.19
C THR A 65 -8.86 17.98 -9.15
N ALA A 66 -9.09 18.16 -10.45
CA ALA A 66 -8.01 18.08 -11.44
C ALA A 66 -6.87 19.07 -11.15
N ALA A 67 -7.20 20.26 -10.65
CA ALA A 67 -6.21 21.27 -10.25
C ALA A 67 -5.37 20.79 -9.06
N ASP A 68 -6.01 20.34 -7.97
CA ASP A 68 -5.31 19.85 -6.78
C ASP A 68 -4.44 18.62 -7.08
N ILE A 69 -4.94 17.71 -7.94
CA ILE A 69 -4.19 16.54 -8.39
C ILE A 69 -2.98 16.97 -9.21
N GLY A 70 -3.16 17.91 -10.15
CA GLY A 70 -2.06 18.45 -10.95
C GLY A 70 -0.99 19.13 -10.10
N ASP A 71 -1.38 19.90 -9.09
CA ASP A 71 -0.43 20.56 -8.19
C ASP A 71 0.30 19.55 -7.30
N ALA A 72 -0.38 18.51 -6.83
CA ALA A 72 0.25 17.42 -6.09
C ALA A 72 1.26 16.64 -6.95
N LEU A 73 0.92 16.34 -8.21
CA LEU A 73 1.80 15.64 -9.15
C LEU A 73 3.03 16.47 -9.53
N LYS A 74 2.87 17.78 -9.75
CA LYS A 74 4.00 18.68 -10.06
C LYS A 74 5.06 18.69 -8.96
N ALA A 75 4.65 18.56 -7.70
CA ALA A 75 5.56 18.54 -6.57
C ALA A 75 6.07 17.12 -6.21
N ALA A 76 5.53 16.08 -6.84
CA ALA A 76 5.77 14.70 -6.47
C ALA A 76 7.17 14.24 -6.89
N GLN A 77 7.87 13.59 -5.97
CA GLN A 77 9.14 12.91 -6.23
C GLN A 77 8.94 11.40 -6.37
N GLY A 78 7.86 10.86 -5.78
CA GLY A 78 7.46 9.48 -5.94
C GLY A 78 5.95 9.32 -6.09
N ILE A 79 5.55 8.33 -6.90
CA ILE A 79 4.14 7.96 -7.06
C ILE A 79 3.95 6.50 -6.63
N ILE A 80 3.01 6.26 -5.72
CA ILE A 80 2.57 4.90 -5.36
C ILE A 80 1.23 4.64 -6.04
N ILE A 81 1.20 3.61 -6.88
CA ILE A 81 0.02 3.14 -7.59
C ILE A 81 -0.46 1.85 -6.94
N THR A 82 -1.67 1.82 -6.40
CA THR A 82 -2.29 0.60 -5.85
C THR A 82 -3.27 -0.02 -6.84
N CYS A 83 -2.99 -1.25 -7.29
CA CYS A 83 -3.75 -2.00 -8.29
C CYS A 83 -3.73 -3.52 -7.99
N GLU A 84 -4.43 -4.02 -6.97
CA GLU A 84 -4.43 -5.47 -6.66
C GLU A 84 -5.56 -6.28 -7.33
N ARG A 85 -6.62 -5.61 -7.80
CA ARG A 85 -7.77 -6.28 -8.46
C ARG A 85 -7.99 -5.84 -9.90
N GLU A 86 -7.69 -4.58 -10.17
CA GLU A 86 -7.91 -3.90 -11.43
C GLU A 86 -6.68 -3.06 -11.74
N GLY A 87 -6.21 -3.13 -12.99
CA GLY A 87 -5.11 -2.31 -13.46
C GLY A 87 -5.55 -0.88 -13.69
N MET A 88 -4.60 0.05 -13.65
CA MET A 88 -4.85 1.42 -14.09
C MET A 88 -4.85 1.47 -15.63
N GLY A 89 -5.79 2.20 -16.21
CA GLY A 89 -5.82 2.39 -17.67
C GLY A 89 -4.63 3.21 -18.17
N ASP A 90 -4.12 2.86 -19.37
CA ASP A 90 -2.93 3.49 -19.96
C ASP A 90 -3.03 5.02 -20.06
N SER A 91 -4.20 5.56 -20.41
CA SER A 91 -4.41 7.01 -20.50
C SER A 91 -4.23 7.73 -19.17
N MET A 92 -4.59 7.08 -18.07
CA MET A 92 -4.40 7.62 -16.72
C MET A 92 -2.92 7.58 -16.34
N VAL A 93 -2.21 6.50 -16.68
CA VAL A 93 -0.75 6.42 -16.47
C VAL A 93 -0.03 7.51 -17.25
N ASP A 94 -0.37 7.71 -18.53
CA ASP A 94 0.23 8.77 -19.35
C ASP A 94 -0.02 10.15 -18.76
N THR A 95 -1.25 10.38 -18.26
CA THR A 95 -1.62 11.64 -17.60
C THR A 95 -0.81 11.85 -16.31
N LEU A 96 -0.64 10.81 -15.48
CA LEU A 96 0.13 10.90 -14.25
C LEU A 96 1.59 11.29 -14.52
N LEU A 97 2.26 10.54 -15.41
CA LEU A 97 3.67 10.78 -15.73
C LEU A 97 3.88 12.14 -16.41
N SER A 98 2.99 12.55 -17.31
CA SER A 98 3.09 13.86 -18.00
C SER A 98 2.90 15.06 -17.06
N ASN A 99 2.22 14.87 -15.92
CA ASN A 99 1.98 15.93 -14.94
C ASN A 99 2.94 15.87 -13.74
N ALA A 100 3.87 14.91 -13.69
CA ALA A 100 4.82 14.72 -12.61
C ALA A 100 6.27 14.80 -13.13
N PRO A 101 6.74 15.98 -13.55
CA PRO A 101 8.05 16.15 -14.20
C PRO A 101 9.23 15.82 -13.30
N ASP A 102 9.06 15.93 -11.98
CA ASP A 102 10.12 15.69 -10.98
C ASP A 102 10.05 14.28 -10.36
N VAL A 103 9.16 13.41 -10.86
CA VAL A 103 9.03 12.05 -10.34
C VAL A 103 10.27 11.24 -10.70
N GLN A 104 10.88 10.63 -9.70
CA GLN A 104 12.09 9.80 -9.87
C GLN A 104 11.74 8.32 -9.81
N HIS A 105 10.69 7.98 -9.05
CA HIS A 105 10.31 6.60 -8.77
C HIS A 105 8.80 6.43 -8.78
N VAL A 106 8.33 5.37 -9.43
CA VAL A 106 6.97 4.83 -9.31
C VAL A 106 7.03 3.48 -8.60
N CYS A 107 6.17 3.27 -7.59
CA CYS A 107 5.95 1.97 -6.98
C CYS A 107 4.55 1.47 -7.30
N LEU A 108 4.46 0.29 -7.90
CA LEU A 108 3.20 -0.40 -8.17
C LEU A 108 2.98 -1.48 -7.13
N LEU A 109 1.88 -1.40 -6.39
CA LEU A 109 1.30 -2.55 -5.72
C LEU A 109 0.41 -3.30 -6.71
N SER A 110 0.85 -4.47 -7.13
CA SER A 110 0.10 -5.39 -8.00
C SER A 110 -0.33 -6.64 -7.22
N CYS A 111 -0.89 -7.63 -7.90
CA CYS A 111 -1.26 -8.92 -7.33
C CYS A 111 -0.35 -10.06 -7.82
N MET A 112 -0.09 -11.02 -6.94
CA MET A 112 0.54 -12.30 -7.30
C MET A 112 -0.27 -13.02 -8.40
N GLY A 113 0.41 -13.86 -9.19
CA GLY A 113 -0.22 -14.69 -10.21
C GLY A 113 -0.45 -14.07 -11.57
N GLY A 114 0.05 -12.85 -11.80
CA GLY A 114 0.20 -12.31 -13.14
C GLY A 114 -1.10 -11.86 -13.81
N ARG A 115 -2.22 -11.74 -13.06
CA ARG A 115 -3.49 -11.22 -13.59
C ARG A 115 -3.34 -9.83 -14.22
N LEU A 116 -2.41 -9.03 -13.71
CA LEU A 116 -2.16 -7.66 -14.17
C LEU A 116 -0.87 -7.53 -14.96
N ARG A 117 -0.27 -8.63 -15.43
CA ARG A 117 1.02 -8.63 -16.12
C ARG A 117 1.05 -7.69 -17.33
N THR A 118 -0.02 -7.64 -18.14
CA THR A 118 -0.08 -6.71 -19.27
C THR A 118 -0.05 -5.24 -18.83
N ALA A 119 -0.72 -4.91 -17.72
CA ALA A 119 -0.70 -3.56 -17.17
C ALA A 119 0.67 -3.24 -16.54
N GLU A 120 1.31 -4.21 -15.88
CA GLU A 120 2.69 -4.10 -15.38
C GLU A 120 3.69 -3.81 -16.52
N GLU A 121 3.64 -4.59 -17.60
CA GLU A 121 4.50 -4.43 -18.77
C GLU A 121 4.26 -3.09 -19.50
N SER A 122 3.00 -2.64 -19.56
CA SER A 122 2.66 -1.31 -20.10
C SER A 122 3.26 -0.19 -19.25
N LEU A 123 3.06 -0.25 -17.93
CA LEU A 123 3.62 0.72 -16.99
C LEU A 123 5.15 0.74 -17.05
N GLN A 124 5.79 -0.43 -17.12
CA GLN A 124 7.24 -0.55 -17.25
C GLN A 124 7.77 0.17 -18.49
N LYS A 125 7.13 -0.01 -19.65
CA LYS A 125 7.50 0.70 -20.89
C LYS A 125 7.33 2.22 -20.77
N LYS A 126 6.23 2.66 -20.15
CA LYS A 126 5.94 4.09 -19.97
C LYS A 126 6.93 4.75 -19.01
N CYS A 127 7.22 4.13 -17.87
CA CYS A 127 8.23 4.60 -16.93
C CYS A 127 9.63 4.63 -17.56
N ALA A 128 10.03 3.57 -18.27
CA ALA A 128 11.32 3.55 -18.98
C ALA A 128 11.43 4.65 -20.05
N SER A 129 10.33 4.95 -20.75
CA SER A 129 10.31 6.03 -21.75
C SER A 129 10.39 7.44 -21.12
N ALA A 130 10.01 7.56 -19.85
CA ALA A 130 10.06 8.79 -19.07
C ALA A 130 11.33 8.91 -18.19
N ASP A 131 12.25 7.94 -18.28
CA ASP A 131 13.43 7.83 -17.39
C ASP A 131 13.08 7.78 -15.90
N VAL A 132 11.98 7.09 -15.57
CA VAL A 132 11.47 6.93 -14.21
C VAL A 132 11.71 5.50 -13.74
N THR A 133 12.28 5.34 -12.54
CA THR A 133 12.46 4.00 -11.96
C THR A 133 11.10 3.42 -11.58
N LEU A 134 10.88 2.14 -11.90
CA LEU A 134 9.65 1.44 -11.54
C LEU A 134 9.98 0.26 -10.61
N SER A 135 9.37 0.25 -9.43
CA SER A 135 9.32 -0.94 -8.58
C SER A 135 7.94 -1.59 -8.63
N ILE A 136 7.88 -2.91 -8.76
CA ILE A 136 6.67 -3.71 -8.78
C ILE A 136 6.69 -4.64 -7.57
N ILE A 137 5.70 -4.47 -6.69
CA ILE A 137 5.50 -5.31 -5.51
C ILE A 137 4.18 -6.04 -5.70
N ARG A 138 4.22 -7.36 -5.83
CA ARG A 138 3.04 -8.21 -6.00
C ARG A 138 2.59 -8.77 -4.66
N ALA A 139 1.46 -8.30 -4.16
CA ALA A 139 0.86 -8.82 -2.94
C ALA A 139 -0.04 -10.03 -3.23
N GLY A 140 -0.12 -10.94 -2.25
CA GLY A 140 -1.16 -11.94 -2.16
C GLY A 140 -2.51 -11.33 -1.75
N GLY A 141 -3.40 -12.15 -1.20
CA GLY A 141 -4.63 -11.68 -0.59
C GLY A 141 -4.33 -10.74 0.60
N LEU A 142 -4.72 -9.47 0.47
CA LEU A 142 -4.51 -8.46 1.50
C LEU A 142 -5.36 -8.76 2.76
N GLN A 143 -4.71 -8.82 3.92
CA GLN A 143 -5.32 -9.07 5.23
C GLN A 143 -4.78 -8.09 6.29
N GLY A 144 -5.46 -8.00 7.43
CA GLY A 144 -5.09 -7.08 8.51
C GLY A 144 -5.21 -5.61 8.10
N GLY A 145 -4.43 -4.76 8.73
CA GLY A 145 -4.35 -3.30 8.50
C GLY A 145 -4.69 -2.47 9.73
N GLY A 146 -5.08 -3.09 10.84
CA GLY A 146 -5.30 -2.45 12.13
C GLY A 146 -3.99 -2.09 12.87
N PRO A 147 -4.10 -1.66 14.13
CA PRO A 147 -2.98 -1.09 14.89
C PRO A 147 -2.01 -2.14 15.46
N GLY A 148 -2.31 -3.43 15.34
CA GLY A 148 -1.62 -4.50 16.07
C GLY A 148 -1.86 -4.46 17.57
N GLU A 149 -1.04 -5.17 18.35
CA GLU A 149 -1.21 -5.26 19.81
C GLU A 149 -0.47 -4.22 20.63
N VAL A 150 0.58 -3.61 20.07
CA VAL A 150 1.36 -2.62 20.81
C VAL A 150 0.53 -1.35 20.99
N GLU A 151 0.20 -1.04 22.23
CA GLU A 151 -0.55 0.17 22.55
C GLU A 151 0.22 1.40 22.07
N GLY A 152 -0.46 2.26 21.29
CA GLY A 152 0.16 3.46 20.70
C GLY A 152 0.96 3.22 19.41
N SER A 153 1.05 1.98 18.91
CA SER A 153 1.68 1.71 17.60
C SER A 153 1.02 2.54 16.49
N GLN A 154 1.85 2.99 15.55
CA GLN A 154 1.42 3.83 14.43
C GLN A 154 1.58 3.15 13.06
N PHE A 155 1.88 1.85 13.02
CA PHE A 155 2.22 1.14 11.78
C PHE A 155 1.00 0.84 10.91
N GLY A 156 -0.22 0.90 11.44
CA GLY A 156 -1.46 0.62 10.71
C GLY A 156 -2.57 1.66 10.92
N LEU A 157 -3.78 1.28 10.54
CA LEU A 157 -4.99 2.04 10.84
C LEU A 157 -5.32 1.95 12.33
N SER A 158 -6.19 2.85 12.79
CA SER A 158 -6.66 2.83 14.16
C SER A 158 -7.57 1.62 14.42
N LYS A 159 -7.80 1.30 15.71
CA LYS A 159 -8.78 0.29 16.13
C LYS A 159 -10.20 0.52 15.57
N TYR A 160 -10.52 1.75 15.14
CA TYR A 160 -11.78 2.01 14.47
C TYR A 160 -11.93 1.23 13.16
N PHE A 161 -10.83 0.94 12.45
CA PHE A 161 -10.84 0.08 11.26
C PHE A 161 -11.43 -1.31 11.58
N ASP A 162 -10.94 -2.00 12.61
CA ASP A 162 -11.45 -3.33 12.97
C ASP A 162 -12.95 -3.27 13.32
N ASN A 163 -13.39 -2.19 13.95
CA ASN A 163 -14.80 -1.97 14.29
C ASN A 163 -15.70 -1.70 13.06
N THR A 164 -15.12 -1.39 11.90
CA THR A 164 -15.88 -1.23 10.65
C THR A 164 -16.08 -2.53 9.89
N ILE A 165 -15.37 -3.61 10.28
CA ILE A 165 -15.53 -4.94 9.67
C ILE A 165 -16.77 -5.60 10.27
N ILE A 166 -17.84 -5.65 9.48
CA ILE A 166 -19.16 -6.15 9.92
C ILE A 166 -19.16 -7.67 10.08
N ASP A 167 -18.43 -8.38 9.21
CA ASP A 167 -18.32 -9.83 9.29
C ASP A 167 -17.40 -10.24 10.44
N LEU A 168 -17.94 -10.98 11.40
CA LEU A 168 -17.21 -11.36 12.62
C LEU A 168 -16.00 -12.26 12.33
N LEU A 169 -16.09 -13.13 11.32
CA LEU A 169 -14.99 -14.04 10.98
C LEU A 169 -13.86 -13.25 10.31
N GLU A 170 -14.20 -12.33 9.40
CA GLU A 170 -13.27 -11.41 8.78
C GLU A 170 -12.60 -10.52 9.83
N ALA A 171 -13.37 -9.95 10.77
CA ALA A 171 -12.84 -9.11 11.83
C ALA A 171 -11.85 -9.89 12.72
N ARG A 172 -12.21 -11.11 13.14
CA ARG A 172 -11.32 -11.99 13.91
C ARG A 172 -10.05 -12.36 13.16
N THR A 173 -10.18 -12.64 11.87
CA THR A 173 -9.03 -12.97 11.01
C THR A 173 -8.11 -11.76 10.86
N SER A 174 -8.67 -10.57 10.60
CA SER A 174 -7.92 -9.32 10.50
C SER A 174 -7.17 -9.00 11.78
N MET A 175 -7.86 -9.00 12.92
CA MET A 175 -7.24 -8.75 14.23
C MET A 175 -6.14 -9.77 14.58
N ALA A 176 -6.35 -11.05 14.27
CA ALA A 176 -5.33 -12.07 14.48
C ALA A 176 -4.11 -11.85 13.57
N PHE A 177 -4.34 -11.42 12.32
CA PHE A 177 -3.27 -11.06 11.39
C PHE A 177 -2.43 -9.90 11.92
N ASP A 178 -3.11 -8.86 12.41
CA ASP A 178 -2.46 -7.67 12.97
C ASP A 178 -1.72 -7.97 14.28
N LYS A 179 -2.08 -9.06 14.96
CA LYS A 179 -1.41 -9.50 16.19
C LYS A 179 -0.20 -10.40 15.92
N PHE A 180 -0.30 -11.36 15.00
CA PHE A 180 0.65 -12.46 14.91
C PHE A 180 1.38 -12.58 13.57
N THR A 181 0.98 -11.80 12.57
CA THR A 181 1.40 -11.97 11.18
C THR A 181 1.81 -10.64 10.52
N LEU A 182 2.41 -9.75 11.30
CA LEU A 182 2.96 -8.47 10.80
C LEU A 182 4.34 -8.62 10.14
N GLY A 183 4.99 -9.78 10.28
CA GLY A 183 6.24 -10.09 9.59
C GLY A 183 6.05 -10.12 8.07
N ALA A 184 7.15 -9.99 7.33
CA ALA A 184 7.13 -9.96 5.88
C ALA A 184 8.17 -10.92 5.29
N LYS A 185 7.77 -11.62 4.23
CA LYS A 185 8.64 -12.45 3.42
C LYS A 185 8.65 -11.91 1.98
N VAL A 186 9.84 -11.68 1.46
CA VAL A 186 10.06 -11.19 0.11
C VAL A 186 10.59 -12.33 -0.75
N THR A 187 10.06 -12.46 -1.97
CA THR A 187 10.59 -13.40 -2.97
C THR A 187 10.74 -12.70 -4.32
N PRO A 188 11.88 -12.86 -5.03
CA PRO A 188 12.08 -12.21 -6.33
C PRO A 188 11.02 -12.58 -7.36
N GLY A 189 10.59 -11.60 -8.16
CA GLY A 189 9.67 -11.76 -9.28
C GLY A 189 8.24 -12.15 -8.88
N ASN A 190 7.65 -13.11 -9.60
CA ASN A 190 6.27 -13.57 -9.37
C ASN A 190 6.17 -15.11 -9.39
N PRO A 191 6.73 -15.79 -8.36
CA PRO A 191 6.79 -17.25 -8.34
C PRO A 191 5.45 -17.90 -7.94
N PHE A 192 4.55 -17.14 -7.33
CA PHE A 192 3.33 -17.69 -6.75
C PHE A 192 2.16 -17.63 -7.73
N PRO A 193 1.34 -18.69 -7.79
CA PRO A 193 0.06 -18.62 -8.49
C PRO A 193 -0.81 -17.57 -7.81
N GLY A 194 -1.67 -16.92 -8.58
CA GLY A 194 -2.50 -15.84 -8.05
C GLY A 194 -3.50 -16.34 -7.03
N PRO A 195 -4.11 -15.42 -6.27
CA PRO A 195 -5.25 -15.74 -5.42
C PRO A 195 -6.39 -16.31 -6.29
N SER A 196 -6.45 -17.63 -6.42
CA SER A 196 -7.52 -18.30 -7.17
C SER A 196 -8.77 -18.35 -6.31
N ARG A 197 -9.93 -18.06 -6.91
CA ARG A 197 -11.24 -18.02 -6.22
C ARG A 197 -11.58 -19.31 -5.45
N GLY A 198 -10.94 -20.44 -5.76
CA GLY A 198 -11.16 -21.73 -5.10
C GLY A 198 -10.18 -22.08 -3.96
N LEU A 199 -9.02 -21.43 -3.84
CA LEU A 199 -8.00 -21.76 -2.83
C LEU A 199 -8.20 -21.03 -1.49
N PHE A 200 -9.07 -20.00 -1.44
CA PHE A 200 -9.48 -19.39 -0.17
C PHE A 200 -10.51 -20.23 0.61
N GLY A 201 -11.07 -21.29 -0.01
CA GLY A 201 -12.06 -22.15 0.63
C GLY A 201 -11.52 -23.07 1.73
N GLY A 202 -10.19 -23.19 1.87
CA GLY A 202 -9.55 -24.08 2.86
C GLY A 202 -8.74 -23.37 3.96
N ALA A 203 -8.53 -22.06 3.86
CA ALA A 203 -7.72 -21.29 4.80
C ALA A 203 -8.55 -20.47 5.81
N SER A 204 -9.88 -20.62 5.80
CA SER A 204 -10.80 -19.86 6.65
C SER A 204 -10.71 -20.18 8.14
N SER A 205 -9.82 -21.09 8.56
CA SER A 205 -9.61 -21.51 9.95
C SER A 205 -8.16 -21.42 10.45
N SER A 206 -7.22 -20.91 9.64
CA SER A 206 -5.81 -20.83 10.03
C SER A 206 -5.31 -19.39 10.02
N PHE A 207 -4.77 -18.95 11.16
CA PHE A 207 -4.08 -17.67 11.33
C PHE A 207 -2.61 -17.72 10.90
N ALA A 208 -2.16 -18.85 10.37
CA ALA A 208 -0.77 -19.02 9.96
C ALA A 208 -0.47 -18.16 8.71
N PRO A 209 0.71 -17.54 8.63
CA PRO A 209 1.17 -16.90 7.40
C PRO A 209 1.12 -17.87 6.22
N SER A 210 0.83 -17.34 5.04
CA SER A 210 0.85 -18.05 3.77
C SER A 210 1.63 -17.25 2.75
N ASP A 211 2.27 -17.95 1.81
CA ASP A 211 2.93 -17.33 0.66
C ASP A 211 1.95 -16.56 -0.25
N THR A 212 0.64 -16.79 -0.09
CA THR A 212 -0.42 -16.14 -0.88
C THR A 212 -1.22 -15.10 -0.09
N THR A 213 -0.78 -14.72 1.12
CA THR A 213 -1.42 -13.66 1.93
C THR A 213 -0.41 -12.57 2.30
N THR A 214 -0.87 -11.32 2.31
CA THR A 214 -0.03 -10.15 2.56
C THR A 214 -0.69 -9.23 3.57
N GLY A 215 0.00 -8.88 4.65
CA GLY A 215 -0.44 -7.85 5.58
C GLY A 215 -0.49 -6.48 4.90
N ARG A 216 -1.60 -5.75 5.05
CA ARG A 216 -1.73 -4.40 4.47
C ARG A 216 -0.65 -3.44 4.97
N THR A 217 -0.25 -3.58 6.24
CA THR A 217 0.85 -2.82 6.85
C THR A 217 2.20 -3.15 6.21
N ALA A 218 2.50 -4.44 6.03
CA ALA A 218 3.73 -4.86 5.36
C ALA A 218 3.78 -4.39 3.90
N ALA A 219 2.66 -4.46 3.17
CA ALA A 219 2.55 -3.94 1.82
C ALA A 219 2.82 -2.43 1.76
N ALA A 220 2.24 -1.66 2.68
CA ALA A 220 2.46 -0.22 2.78
C ALA A 220 3.94 0.12 3.03
N GLN A 221 4.59 -0.55 3.99
CA GLN A 221 6.00 -0.34 4.28
C GLN A 221 6.93 -0.75 3.13
N ALA A 222 6.62 -1.85 2.46
CA ALA A 222 7.39 -2.29 1.29
C ALA A 222 7.34 -1.24 0.18
N LEU A 223 6.17 -0.64 -0.08
CA LEU A 223 6.02 0.45 -1.06
C LEU A 223 6.81 1.69 -0.66
N LEU A 224 6.71 2.11 0.61
CA LEU A 224 7.42 3.28 1.13
C LEU A 224 8.94 3.10 1.19
N THR A 225 9.41 1.86 1.36
CA THR A 225 10.84 1.57 1.32
C THR A 225 11.30 1.54 -0.14
N ALA A 226 10.60 0.79 -1.00
CA ALA A 226 10.96 0.62 -2.40
C ALA A 226 10.98 1.95 -3.17
N ILE A 227 10.07 2.89 -2.89
CA ILE A 227 10.00 4.20 -3.58
C ILE A 227 11.21 5.12 -3.30
N LYS A 228 12.01 4.78 -2.28
CA LYS A 228 13.20 5.53 -1.89
C LYS A 228 14.50 4.82 -2.28
N MET A 229 14.41 3.69 -2.98
CA MET A 229 15.59 2.93 -3.42
C MET A 229 16.07 3.42 -4.79
N ASP A 230 17.38 3.51 -4.97
CA ASP A 230 17.98 3.90 -6.25
C ASP A 230 17.77 2.87 -7.38
N THR A 231 17.30 1.67 -7.04
CA THR A 231 17.15 0.56 -7.98
C THR A 231 15.71 0.07 -8.00
N ALA A 232 15.22 -0.24 -9.19
CA ALA A 232 13.96 -0.95 -9.38
C ALA A 232 13.92 -2.26 -8.58
N ILE A 233 12.78 -2.50 -7.93
CA ILE A 233 12.50 -3.73 -7.17
C ILE A 233 11.39 -4.49 -7.90
N ASP A 234 11.58 -5.78 -8.13
CA ASP A 234 10.56 -6.66 -8.73
C ASP A 234 10.37 -7.90 -7.83
N ILE A 235 9.32 -7.89 -7.02
CA ILE A 235 9.11 -8.90 -5.97
C ILE A 235 7.66 -9.35 -5.82
N SER A 236 7.51 -10.51 -5.21
CA SER A 236 6.32 -10.98 -4.53
C SER A 236 6.49 -10.81 -3.03
N LEU A 237 5.46 -10.25 -2.38
CA LEU A 237 5.45 -9.96 -0.95
C LEU A 237 4.39 -10.82 -0.26
N SER A 238 4.81 -11.71 0.63
CA SER A 238 3.94 -12.49 1.50
C SER A 238 4.18 -12.14 2.97
N SER A 239 3.36 -12.70 3.85
CA SER A 239 3.47 -12.42 5.28
C SER A 239 4.23 -13.52 6.00
N GLU A 240 4.84 -13.17 7.11
CA GLU A 240 5.53 -14.07 8.01
C GLU A 240 5.02 -13.87 9.44
N LYS A 241 5.27 -14.85 10.32
CA LYS A 241 4.95 -14.68 11.75
C LYS A 241 5.74 -13.51 12.30
N GLY A 242 5.07 -12.65 13.05
CA GLY A 242 5.67 -11.50 13.69
C GLY A 242 4.62 -10.66 14.38
N GLU A 243 4.91 -10.20 15.60
CA GLU A 243 4.06 -9.27 16.34
C GLU A 243 4.38 -7.81 16.01
N MET A 244 5.46 -7.60 15.26
CA MET A 244 5.94 -6.30 14.81
C MET A 244 6.25 -6.37 13.31
N PRO A 245 6.00 -5.28 12.57
CA PRO A 245 6.47 -5.19 11.20
C PRO A 245 8.01 -5.12 11.15
N PRO A 246 8.64 -5.48 10.02
CA PRO A 246 10.06 -5.26 9.85
C PRO A 246 10.43 -3.78 10.03
N THR A 247 11.58 -3.55 10.64
CA THR A 247 12.22 -2.24 10.79
C THR A 247 12.71 -1.72 9.44
N ALA A 248 13.08 -0.43 9.38
CA ALA A 248 13.62 0.17 8.15
C ALA A 248 14.90 -0.56 7.66
N GLU A 249 15.78 -0.98 8.58
CA GLU A 249 17.02 -1.70 8.25
C GLU A 249 16.73 -3.11 7.72
N GLU A 250 15.77 -3.81 8.33
CA GLU A 250 15.32 -5.12 7.85
C GLU A 250 14.65 -5.01 6.48
N TRP A 251 13.82 -4.00 6.24
CA TRP A 251 13.22 -3.77 4.93
C TRP A 251 14.28 -3.50 3.85
N ASN A 252 15.26 -2.64 4.13
CA ASN A 252 16.37 -2.40 3.20
C ASN A 252 17.12 -3.71 2.89
N SER A 253 17.35 -4.55 3.90
CA SER A 253 17.99 -5.85 3.74
C SER A 253 17.14 -6.79 2.86
N LEU A 254 15.85 -6.95 3.19
CA LEU A 254 14.91 -7.81 2.45
C LEU A 254 14.78 -7.42 0.97
N LEU A 255 14.70 -6.12 0.68
CA LEU A 255 14.55 -5.62 -0.69
C LEU A 255 15.88 -5.64 -1.46
N SER A 256 17.03 -5.46 -0.78
CA SER A 256 18.35 -5.51 -1.43
C SER A 256 18.74 -6.92 -1.89
N LEU A 257 18.26 -7.96 -1.21
CA LEU A 257 18.46 -9.37 -1.59
C LEU A 257 17.68 -9.77 -2.84
N SER A 258 16.77 -8.92 -3.29
CA SER A 258 15.87 -9.18 -4.42
C SER A 258 16.27 -8.44 -5.69
N LYS A 259 17.48 -7.86 -5.71
CA LYS A 259 18.11 -7.26 -6.89
C LYS A 259 18.68 -8.31 -7.84
#